data_AF-A0A957P002-F1
#
_entry.id   AF-A0A957P002-F1
#
_cell.length_a   1.000
_cell.length_b   1.000
_cell.length_c   1.000
_cell.angle_alpha   90.00
_cell.angle_beta   90.00
_cell.angle_gamma   90.00
#
_symmetry.space_group_name_H-M   'P 1'
#
loop_
_entity.id
_entity.type
_entity.pdbx_description
1 polymer ?
#
loop_
_entity_poly.entity_id
_entity_poly.type
_entity_poly.pdbx_seq_one_letter_code
_entity_poly.pdbx_strand_id
1 'polypeptide(L)'
;MKCITCKTARASRMALFFVSILMITACGAQNNGAATNKTQVKLSAPPAGGQLAVAVTDAGGAPITDATVSLEGNMNHAGMAPVMTDG
;
A
#
# COMPACT_ATOMS: atom_id res chain seq x y z
N MET A 1 0.96 -59.56 -21.47
CA MET A 1 1.33 -58.23 -22.00
C MET A 1 0.63 -57.15 -21.17
N LYS A 2 1.41 -56.16 -20.73
CA LYS A 2 1.10 -54.86 -20.08
C LYS A 2 -0.33 -54.58 -19.55
N CYS A 3 -0.40 -54.07 -18.32
CA CYS A 3 -0.97 -52.72 -18.15
C CYS A 3 -0.32 -51.99 -16.96
N ILE A 4 0.45 -50.95 -17.31
CA ILE A 4 1.37 -50.15 -16.48
C ILE A 4 0.64 -48.97 -15.79
N THR A 5 -0.68 -48.99 -15.70
CA THR A 5 -1.49 -47.79 -15.39
C THR A 5 -1.74 -47.49 -13.91
N CYS A 6 -1.18 -48.26 -12.96
CA CYS A 6 -1.50 -48.09 -11.53
C CYS A 6 -0.61 -47.07 -10.76
N LYS A 7 0.43 -46.48 -11.39
CA LYS A 7 1.38 -45.57 -10.69
C LYS A 7 1.09 -44.08 -10.79
N THR A 8 0.25 -43.61 -11.71
CA THR A 8 0.09 -42.16 -12.01
C THR A 8 -0.94 -41.45 -11.11
N ALA A 9 -1.87 -42.18 -10.47
CA ALA A 9 -2.92 -41.57 -9.66
C ALA A 9 -2.46 -41.03 -8.29
N ARG A 10 -1.36 -41.59 -7.73
CA ARG A 10 -0.80 -41.12 -6.44
C ARG A 10 0.14 -39.94 -6.59
N ALA A 11 0.83 -39.81 -7.72
CA ALA A 11 1.71 -38.68 -8.00
C ALA A 11 0.92 -37.39 -8.29
N SER A 12 -0.27 -37.51 -8.89
CA SER A 12 -1.16 -36.37 -9.20
C SER A 12 -1.70 -35.67 -7.95
N ARG A 13 -2.03 -36.42 -6.89
CA ARG A 13 -2.50 -35.83 -5.62
C ARG A 13 -1.39 -35.09 -4.86
N MET A 14 -0.15 -35.57 -4.94
CA MET A 14 1.00 -34.92 -4.32
C MET A 14 1.40 -33.63 -5.05
N ALA A 15 1.33 -33.63 -6.39
CA ALA A 15 1.56 -32.43 -7.19
C ALA A 15 0.52 -31.33 -6.89
N LEU A 16 -0.75 -31.71 -6.74
CA LEU A 16 -1.82 -30.76 -6.39
C LEU A 16 -1.58 -30.11 -5.02
N PHE A 17 -1.10 -30.88 -4.04
CA PHE A 17 -0.78 -30.38 -2.69
C PHE A 17 0.44 -29.44 -2.68
N PHE A 18 1.41 -29.68 -3.56
CA PHE A 18 2.58 -28.81 -3.68
C PHE A 18 2.23 -27.47 -4.35
N VAL A 19 1.34 -27.49 -5.35
CA VAL A 19 0.84 -26.29 -6.02
C VAL A 19 -0.02 -25.43 -5.09
N SER A 20 -0.82 -26.03 -4.21
CA SER A 20 -1.63 -25.28 -3.25
C SER A 20 -0.79 -24.60 -2.16
N ILE A 21 0.33 -25.20 -1.72
CA ILE A 21 1.27 -24.57 -0.78
C ILE A 21 1.94 -23.34 -1.41
N LEU A 22 2.29 -23.41 -2.69
CA LEU A 22 2.93 -22.30 -3.43
C LEU A 22 2.05 -21.05 -3.56
N MET A 23 0.72 -21.22 -3.63
CA MET A 23 -0.23 -20.10 -3.74
C MET A 23 -0.38 -19.32 -2.44
N ILE A 24 -0.11 -19.91 -1.27
CA ILE A 24 -0.25 -19.23 0.02
C ILE A 24 0.95 -18.30 0.27
N THR A 25 2.13 -18.62 -0.26
CA THR A 25 3.34 -17.79 -0.15
C THR A 25 3.38 -16.59 -1.09
N ALA A 26 2.48 -16.50 -2.08
CA ALA A 26 2.45 -15.42 -3.06
C ALA A 26 1.77 -14.14 -2.53
N CYS A 27 0.97 -14.22 -1.47
CA CYS A 27 0.56 -13.06 -0.68
C CYS A 27 1.65 -12.76 0.36
N GLY A 28 2.84 -12.40 -0.13
CA GLY A 28 3.87 -11.79 0.69
C GLY A 28 3.29 -10.55 1.37
N ALA A 29 3.53 -10.44 2.68
CA ALA A 29 3.16 -9.26 3.45
C ALA A 29 3.62 -8.02 2.69
N GLN A 30 2.66 -7.19 2.31
CA GLN A 30 2.92 -5.87 1.77
C GLN A 30 3.62 -5.12 2.91
N ASN A 31 4.95 -5.10 2.85
CA ASN A 31 5.80 -4.30 3.72
C ASN A 31 5.50 -2.84 3.35
N ASN A 32 4.34 -2.35 3.80
CA ASN A 32 4.15 -0.95 4.11
C ASN A 32 5.23 -0.68 5.13
N GLY A 33 6.38 -0.18 4.68
CA GLY A 33 7.48 0.21 5.53
C GLY A 33 6.88 1.04 6.64
N ALA A 34 6.80 0.44 7.83
CA ALA A 34 6.33 1.14 9.00
C ALA A 34 7.39 2.19 9.26
N ALA A 35 7.09 3.42 8.82
CA ALA A 35 7.86 4.59 9.19
C ALA A 35 7.99 4.56 10.70
N THR A 36 9.20 4.24 11.17
CA THR A 36 9.48 4.04 12.59
C THR A 36 9.45 5.36 13.35
N ASN A 37 9.38 6.49 12.62
CA ASN A 37 8.94 7.77 13.12
C ASN A 37 7.42 7.86 12.93
N LYS A 38 6.69 7.84 14.06
CA LYS A 38 5.24 8.10 14.07
C LYS A 38 5.01 9.58 13.76
N THR A 39 5.12 9.95 12.49
CA THR A 39 4.75 11.28 12.01
C THR A 39 3.25 11.34 11.79
N GLN A 40 2.62 12.39 12.31
CA GLN A 40 1.20 12.64 12.14
C GLN A 40 1.01 13.87 11.25
N VAL A 41 0.16 13.72 10.23
CA VAL A 41 -0.20 14.80 9.31
C VAL A 41 -1.67 15.13 9.50
N LYS A 42 -1.96 16.40 9.79
CA LYS A 42 -3.33 16.92 9.90
C LYS A 42 -3.56 17.97 8.82
N LEU A 43 -4.61 17.77 8.04
CA LEU A 43 -5.10 18.73 7.06
C LEU A 43 -6.33 19.44 7.60
N SER A 44 -6.39 20.77 7.44
CA SER A 44 -7.55 21.57 7.79
C SER A 44 -7.95 22.43 6.59
N ALA A 45 -9.06 22.04 5.95
CA ALA A 45 -9.59 22.70 4.76
C ALA A 45 -10.65 23.74 5.14
N PRO A 46 -10.63 24.95 4.53
CA PRO A 46 -11.70 25.93 4.68
C PRO A 46 -12.95 25.53 3.84
N PRO A 47 -14.14 26.06 4.18
CA PRO A 47 -15.40 25.62 3.58
C PRO A 47 -15.60 25.94 2.09
N ALA A 48 -14.78 26.78 1.45
CA ALA A 48 -14.69 26.91 -0.01
C ALA A 48 -13.47 27.77 -0.40
N GLY A 49 -12.63 27.30 -1.32
CA GLY A 49 -11.68 28.14 -2.07
C GLY A 49 -10.65 28.94 -1.27
N GLY A 50 -10.12 28.39 -0.17
CA GLY A 50 -9.13 29.07 0.69
C GLY A 50 -7.82 28.30 0.85
N GLN A 51 -6.95 28.80 1.73
CA GLN A 51 -5.66 28.18 2.05
C GLN A 51 -5.86 26.87 2.84
N LEU A 52 -5.19 25.81 2.41
CA LEU A 52 -5.14 24.53 3.11
C LEU A 52 -4.02 24.58 4.17
N ALA A 53 -4.39 24.42 5.44
CA ALA A 53 -3.41 24.34 6.52
C ALA A 53 -2.96 22.89 6.70
N VAL A 54 -1.64 22.69 6.69
CA VAL A 54 -1.00 21.39 6.90
C VAL A 54 -0.15 21.48 8.17
N ALA A 55 -0.45 20.61 9.14
CA ALA A 55 0.34 20.48 10.36
C ALA A 55 1.02 19.11 10.38
N VAL A 56 2.35 19.13 10.57
CA VAL A 56 3.18 17.93 10.66
C VAL A 56 3.76 17.86 12.06
N THR A 57 3.47 16.77 12.77
CA THR A 57 3.89 16.57 14.17
C THR A 57 4.51 15.19 14.37
N ASP A 58 5.33 15.06 15.41
CA ASP A 58 5.91 13.79 15.81
C ASP A 58 4.92 12.91 16.62
N ALA A 59 5.43 11.81 17.17
CA ALA A 59 4.65 10.87 17.98
C ALA A 59 4.07 11.51 19.25
N GLY A 60 4.76 12.51 19.80
CA GLY A 60 4.39 13.25 21.01
C GLY A 60 3.55 14.49 20.73
N GLY A 61 3.27 14.81 19.47
CA GLY A 61 2.53 16.00 19.05
C GLY A 61 3.38 17.26 18.93
N ALA A 62 4.72 17.17 19.02
CA ALA A 62 5.60 18.31 18.80
C ALA A 62 5.65 18.64 17.29
N PRO A 63 5.64 19.93 16.90
CA PRO A 63 5.74 20.32 15.49
C PRO A 63 7.11 19.95 14.93
N ILE A 64 7.11 19.41 13.71
CA ILE A 64 8.35 19.16 12.96
C ILE A 64 8.65 20.42 12.14
N THR A 65 9.78 21.08 12.43
CA THR A 65 10.14 22.38 11.84
C THR A 65 10.86 22.28 10.51
N ASP A 66 11.55 21.16 10.25
CA ASP A 66 12.38 20.95 9.06
C ASP A 66 11.75 19.90 8.12
N ALA A 67 10.42 19.88 8.03
CA ALA A 67 9.70 18.99 7.12
C ALA A 67 9.71 19.57 5.70
N THR A 68 9.96 18.71 4.71
CA THR A 68 9.60 19.00 3.31
C THR A 68 8.19 18.50 3.07
N VAL A 69 7.30 19.38 2.61
CA VAL A 69 5.90 19.04 2.39
C VAL A 69 5.58 19.14 0.90
N SER A 70 5.10 18.04 0.31
CA SER A 70 4.58 18.02 -1.06
C SER A 70 3.11 17.61 -1.04
N LEU A 71 2.27 18.41 -1.69
CA LEU A 71 0.81 18.23 -1.75
C LEU A 71 0.36 18.00 -3.20
N GLU A 72 -0.44 16.95 -3.38
CA GLU A 72 -1.11 16.64 -4.65
C GLU A 72 -2.63 16.78 -4.48
N GLY A 73 -3.23 17.68 -5.27
CA GLY A 73 -4.65 17.66 -5.56
C GLY A 73 -4.91 16.69 -6.71
N ASN A 74 -5.26 15.43 -6.41
CA ASN A 74 -5.38 14.36 -7.40
C ASN A 74 -6.50 14.57 -8.46
N MET A 75 -7.38 15.55 -8.25
CA MET A 75 -8.38 16.02 -9.20
C MET A 75 -9.13 14.87 -9.89
N ASN A 76 -9.50 13.83 -9.13
CA ASN A 76 -10.00 12.53 -9.65
C ASN A 76 -11.38 12.57 -10.36
N HIS A 77 -11.85 13.75 -10.75
CA HIS A 77 -13.04 13.95 -11.57
C HIS A 77 -12.64 14.20 -13.03
N ALA A 78 -13.39 13.62 -13.97
CA ALA A 78 -13.13 13.79 -15.39
C ALA A 78 -13.08 15.27 -15.79
N GLY A 79 -12.07 15.63 -16.59
CA GLY A 79 -11.85 17.00 -17.08
C GLY A 79 -11.01 17.89 -16.17
N MET A 80 -10.49 17.38 -15.05
CA MET A 80 -9.63 18.14 -14.13
C MET A 80 -8.17 17.65 -14.21
N ALA A 81 -7.20 18.58 -14.16
CA ALA A 81 -5.77 18.28 -14.18
C ALA A 81 -5.16 18.34 -12.76
N PRO A 82 -4.28 17.41 -12.34
CA PRO A 82 -3.69 17.44 -11.01
C PRO A 82 -2.98 18.77 -10.69
N VAL A 83 -3.05 19.19 -9.44
CA VAL A 83 -2.33 20.37 -8.93
C VAL A 83 -1.26 19.92 -7.94
N MET A 84 -0.02 20.37 -8.13
CA MET A 84 1.12 20.07 -7.27
C MET A 84 1.60 21.34 -6.57
N THR A 85 2.01 21.24 -5.30
CA THR A 85 2.63 22.34 -4.55
C THR A 85 3.61 21.79 -3.53
N ASP A 86 4.78 22.44 -3.44
CA ASP A 86 5.83 22.14 -2.47
C ASP A 86 6.02 23.32 -1.50
N GLY A 87 6.41 23.02 -0.25
CA GLY A 87 6.64 24.03 0.79
C GLY A 87 7.38 23.50 2.00
#